data_AF-A0A1F9Z4K2-F1
#
_entry.id   AF-A0A1F9Z4K2-F1
#
_cell.length_a   1.000
_cell.length_b   1.000
_cell.length_c   1.000
_cell.angle_alpha   90.00
_cell.angle_beta   90.00
_cell.angle_gamma   90.00
#
_symmetry.space_group_name_H-M   'P 1'
#
loop_
_entity.id
_entity.type
_entity.pdbx_description
1 polymer ?
#
loop_
_entity_poly.entity_id
_entity_poly.type
_entity_poly.pdbx_seq_one_letter_code
_entity_poly.pdbx_strand_id
1 'polypeptide(L)'
;MILGYIDSEDRAYELNFATLRMRVREEAAADGGAQVVFTQSAGKESRAFRVLGETQATASAAMDHGGDLMPLLRPVGGRLLRHERGLIFFAEPGSRDPEDPSFFLVNVGAMPSAVKHFFEDREGREFVSIPDDEILRITTDPEAVTVSVSAAGLALPKEKLAYAVRLTPPDRVGPVLSDLGSSSRR
;
A
#
# COMPACT_ATOMS: atom_id res chain seq x y z
N MET A 1 -8.52 -2.39 -0.53
CA MET A 1 -7.11 -2.15 -0.23
C MET A 1 -6.39 -3.09 -1.15
N ILE A 2 -5.39 -2.58 -1.85
CA ILE A 2 -4.55 -3.41 -2.69
C ILE A 2 -3.23 -3.59 -1.96
N LEU A 3 -2.79 -4.84 -1.92
CA LEU A 3 -1.51 -5.23 -1.38
C LEU A 3 -0.86 -6.16 -2.39
N GLY A 4 0.35 -5.83 -2.82
CA GLY A 4 1.03 -6.62 -3.84
C GLY A 4 2.24 -5.91 -4.43
N TYR A 5 2.47 -6.12 -5.72
CA TYR A 5 3.70 -5.74 -6.42
C TYR A 5 3.43 -4.83 -7.60
N ILE A 6 4.35 -3.92 -7.89
CA ILE A 6 4.42 -3.16 -9.13
C ILE A 6 5.77 -3.45 -9.80
N ASP A 7 5.77 -3.82 -11.07
CA ASP A 7 7.00 -4.03 -11.86
C ASP A 7 7.53 -2.75 -12.50
N SER A 8 8.70 -2.82 -13.15
CA SER A 8 9.34 -1.68 -13.83
C SER A 8 8.53 -1.06 -14.97
N GLU A 9 7.47 -1.73 -15.43
CA GLU A 9 6.51 -1.18 -16.40
C GLU A 9 5.20 -0.69 -15.74
N ASP A 10 5.25 -0.43 -14.43
CA ASP A 10 4.14 0.01 -13.58
C ASP A 10 2.99 -0.99 -13.46
N ARG A 11 3.15 -2.24 -13.91
CA ARG A 11 2.05 -3.22 -13.88
C ARG A 11 1.85 -3.71 -12.45
N ALA A 12 0.61 -3.70 -11.98
CA ALA A 12 0.28 -4.13 -10.63
C ALA A 12 -0.15 -5.61 -10.58
N TYR A 13 0.25 -6.27 -9.50
CA TYR A 13 -0.01 -7.68 -9.20
C TYR A 13 -0.45 -7.83 -7.74
N GLU A 14 -1.27 -8.82 -7.45
CA GLU A 14 -1.61 -9.22 -6.08
C GLU A 14 -0.45 -9.97 -5.41
N LEU A 15 -0.55 -10.22 -4.10
CA LEU A 15 0.45 -10.99 -3.33
C LEU A 15 0.75 -12.40 -3.89
N ASN A 16 -0.17 -13.00 -4.65
CA ASN A 16 0.03 -14.30 -5.32
C ASN A 16 0.61 -14.16 -6.74
N PHE A 17 1.07 -12.96 -7.13
CA PHE A 17 1.55 -12.60 -8.47
C PHE A 17 0.50 -12.68 -9.60
N ALA A 18 -0.79 -12.77 -9.27
CA ALA A 18 -1.84 -12.59 -10.26
C ALA A 18 -1.88 -11.13 -10.72
N THR A 19 -1.95 -10.92 -12.04
CA THR A 19 -2.05 -9.57 -12.59
C THR A 19 -3.39 -8.94 -12.22
N LEU A 20 -3.34 -7.70 -11.74
CA LEU A 20 -4.53 -6.89 -11.46
C LEU A 20 -5.10 -6.22 -12.71
N ARG A 21 -4.48 -6.43 -13.88
CA ARG A 21 -4.83 -5.75 -15.15
C ARG A 21 -4.93 -4.23 -14.98
N MET A 22 -4.03 -3.67 -14.18
CA MET A 22 -3.90 -2.23 -13.97
C MET A 22 -2.42 -1.84 -13.92
N ARG A 23 -2.16 -0.58 -14.20
CA ARG A 23 -0.88 0.08 -13.96
C ARG A 23 -1.03 1.15 -12.92
N VAL A 24 -0.04 1.28 -12.05
CA VAL A 24 0.01 2.29 -10.98
C VAL A 24 1.37 2.97 -11.05
N ARG A 25 1.35 4.27 -11.35
CA ARG A 25 2.57 5.05 -11.54
C ARG A 25 2.47 6.39 -10.83
N GLU A 26 3.61 6.86 -10.35
CA GLU A 26 3.76 8.23 -9.87
C GLU A 26 4.38 9.07 -10.99
N GLU A 27 3.78 10.22 -11.28
CA GLU A 27 4.24 11.11 -12.34
C GLU A 27 4.18 12.56 -11.89
N ALA A 28 4.96 13.42 -12.54
CA ALA A 28 4.82 14.86 -12.40
C ALA A 28 3.45 15.30 -12.95
N ALA A 29 2.73 16.10 -12.15
CA ALA A 29 1.51 16.75 -12.56
C ALA A 29 1.82 18.00 -13.41
N ALA A 30 0.92 18.35 -14.32
CA ALA A 30 1.11 19.49 -15.24
C ALA A 30 1.24 20.85 -14.54
N ASP A 31 0.76 20.95 -13.29
CA ASP A 31 0.83 22.15 -12.46
C ASP A 31 2.08 22.21 -11.57
N GLY A 32 3.04 21.30 -11.78
CA GLY A 32 4.31 21.26 -11.04
C GLY A 32 4.28 20.45 -9.74
N GLY A 33 3.16 19.77 -9.44
CA GLY A 33 3.07 18.80 -8.34
C GLY A 33 3.40 17.37 -8.75
N ALA A 34 3.09 16.40 -7.88
CA ALA A 34 3.09 14.97 -8.20
C ALA A 34 1.65 14.43 -8.24
N GLN A 35 1.43 13.37 -9.00
CA GLN A 35 0.16 12.65 -9.05
C GLN A 35 0.38 11.15 -9.12
N VAL A 36 -0.56 10.39 -8.58
CA VAL A 36 -0.61 8.93 -8.73
C VAL A 36 -1.66 8.60 -9.80
N VAL A 37 -1.24 7.86 -10.82
CA VAL A 37 -2.05 7.52 -11.98
C VAL A 37 -2.35 6.04 -12.00
N PHE A 38 -3.65 5.71 -11.98
CA PHE A 38 -4.18 4.36 -12.10
C PHE A 38 -4.73 4.17 -13.52
N THR A 39 -4.21 3.22 -14.27
CA THR A 39 -4.62 2.95 -15.65
C THR A 39 -5.07 1.50 -15.81
N GLN A 40 -6.30 1.25 -16.25
CA GLN A 40 -6.75 -0.12 -16.50
C GLN A 40 -6.14 -0.67 -17.80
N SER A 41 -5.74 -1.94 -17.81
CA SER A 41 -5.14 -2.57 -19.01
C SER A 41 -6.16 -2.86 -20.11
N ALA A 42 -7.46 -2.90 -19.79
CA ALA A 42 -8.54 -3.22 -20.72
C ALA A 42 -9.22 -1.99 -21.37
N GLY A 43 -8.84 -0.78 -20.98
CA GLY A 43 -9.44 0.45 -21.51
C GLY A 43 -8.50 1.65 -21.38
N LYS A 44 -8.72 2.69 -22.20
CA LYS A 44 -7.96 3.96 -22.11
C LYS A 44 -8.32 4.78 -20.85
N GLU A 45 -9.10 4.22 -19.92
CA GLU A 45 -9.51 4.93 -18.72
C GLU A 45 -8.33 4.98 -17.75
N SER A 46 -7.87 6.21 -17.52
CA SER A 46 -6.82 6.54 -16.58
C SER A 46 -7.37 7.55 -15.60
N ARG A 47 -7.09 7.34 -14.32
CA ARG A 47 -7.47 8.26 -13.24
C ARG A 47 -6.20 8.72 -12.56
N ALA A 48 -5.98 10.03 -12.57
CA ALA A 48 -4.89 10.67 -11.89
C ALA A 48 -5.42 11.35 -10.62
N PHE A 49 -4.69 11.18 -9.52
CA PHE A 49 -5.00 11.81 -8.24
C PHE A 49 -3.79 12.61 -7.78
N ARG A 50 -4.00 13.88 -7.47
CA ARG A 50 -2.93 14.75 -6.98
C ARG A 50 -2.37 14.23 -5.66
N VAL A 51 -1.05 14.24 -5.52
CA VAL A 51 -0.37 14.00 -4.25
C VAL A 51 -0.51 15.26 -3.39
N LEU A 52 -1.03 15.06 -2.18
CA LEU A 52 -1.31 16.11 -1.20
C LEU A 52 -0.25 16.16 -0.09
N GLY A 53 0.49 15.07 0.09
CA GLY A 53 1.58 14.99 1.06
C GLY A 53 2.38 13.71 0.87
N GLU A 54 3.65 13.78 1.25
CA GLU A 54 4.60 12.67 1.13
C GLU A 54 5.51 12.66 2.37
N THR A 55 5.84 11.45 2.84
CA THR A 55 6.90 11.25 3.82
C THR A 55 7.54 9.88 3.67
N GLN A 56 8.79 9.78 4.13
CA GLN A 56 9.39 8.50 4.46
C GLN A 56 8.69 7.92 5.70
N ALA A 57 8.37 6.63 5.65
CA ALA A 57 7.72 5.91 6.73
C ALA A 57 8.17 4.43 6.75
N THR A 58 7.96 3.78 7.88
CA THR A 58 7.97 2.32 7.98
C THR A 58 6.53 1.86 8.10
N ALA A 59 6.11 0.92 7.25
CA ALA A 59 4.76 0.38 7.23
C ALA A 59 4.78 -1.10 7.61
N SER A 60 3.78 -1.54 8.36
CA SER A 60 3.45 -2.95 8.61
C SER A 60 1.94 -3.12 8.55
N ALA A 61 1.46 -4.35 8.34
CA ALA A 61 0.03 -4.63 8.32
C ALA A 61 -0.32 -5.85 9.17
N ALA A 62 -1.48 -5.81 9.80
CA ALA A 62 -2.06 -6.93 10.55
C ALA A 62 -3.53 -7.09 10.19
N MET A 63 -4.03 -8.32 10.28
CA MET A 63 -5.46 -8.61 10.29
C MET A 63 -5.98 -8.33 11.70
N ASP A 64 -7.06 -7.58 11.83
CA ASP A 64 -7.75 -7.33 13.09
C ASP A 64 -8.88 -8.34 13.26
N HIS A 65 -8.69 -9.26 14.21
CA HIS A 65 -9.68 -10.26 14.59
C HIS A 65 -10.35 -9.88 15.92
N GLY A 66 -11.12 -8.78 15.90
CA GLY A 66 -11.89 -8.34 17.06
C GLY A 66 -11.04 -7.74 18.19
N GLY A 67 -9.94 -7.07 17.83
CA GLY A 67 -8.96 -6.48 18.75
C GLY A 67 -7.63 -7.24 18.78
N ASP A 68 -7.62 -8.50 18.35
CA ASP A 68 -6.41 -9.30 18.23
C ASP A 68 -5.76 -9.07 16.86
N LEU A 69 -4.62 -8.39 16.86
CA LEU A 69 -3.86 -8.09 15.64
C LEU A 69 -2.97 -9.27 15.27
N MET A 70 -3.35 -9.98 14.22
CA MET A 70 -2.56 -11.06 13.61
C MET A 70 -1.62 -10.45 12.55
N PRO A 71 -0.29 -10.47 12.76
CA PRO A 71 0.65 -9.88 11.82
C PRO A 71 0.49 -10.50 10.42
N LEU A 72 0.31 -9.65 9.42
CA LEU A 72 0.27 -10.04 8.03
C LEU A 72 1.59 -9.68 7.36
N LEU A 73 1.95 -8.41 7.34
CA LEU A 73 3.19 -7.92 6.74
C LEU A 73 4.16 -7.46 7.82
N ARG A 74 5.41 -7.88 7.70
CA ARG A 74 6.51 -7.34 8.51
C ARG A 74 6.74 -5.83 8.26
N PRO A 75 7.31 -5.09 9.24
CA PRO A 75 7.68 -3.70 9.03
C PRO A 75 8.73 -3.51 7.93
N VAL A 76 8.49 -2.59 7.01
CA VAL A 76 9.44 -2.21 5.96
C VAL A 76 9.46 -0.69 5.77
N GLY A 77 10.66 -0.14 5.54
CA GLY A 77 10.85 1.26 5.18
C GLY A 77 10.41 1.57 3.74
N GLY A 78 9.99 2.80 3.50
CA GLY A 78 9.53 3.23 2.18
C GLY A 78 8.86 4.61 2.18
N ARG A 79 8.24 4.95 1.05
CA ARG A 79 7.55 6.23 0.86
C ARG A 79 6.05 6.07 1.00
N LEU A 80 5.47 6.88 1.88
CA LEU A 80 4.04 7.07 2.03
C LEU A 80 3.61 8.32 1.28
N LEU A 81 2.66 8.17 0.36
CA LEU A 81 2.00 9.26 -0.35
C LEU A 81 0.53 9.31 0.08
N ARG A 82 0.07 10.51 0.44
CA ARG A 82 -1.36 10.84 0.47
C ARG A 82 -1.72 11.44 -0.87
N HIS A 83 -2.73 10.89 -1.53
CA HIS A 83 -3.36 11.50 -2.69
C HIS A 83 -4.82 11.86 -2.39
N GLU A 84 -5.47 12.55 -3.33
CA GLU A 84 -6.87 13.04 -3.18
C GLU A 84 -7.90 11.97 -2.81
N ARG A 85 -7.60 10.69 -3.09
CA ARG A 85 -8.52 9.56 -2.97
C ARG A 85 -8.03 8.44 -2.06
N GLY A 86 -7.00 8.70 -1.26
CA GLY A 86 -6.46 7.68 -0.36
C GLY A 86 -4.96 7.79 -0.13
N LEU A 87 -4.37 6.64 0.20
CA LEU A 87 -2.96 6.46 0.48
C LEU A 87 -2.36 5.45 -0.47
N ILE A 88 -1.09 5.67 -0.81
CA ILE A 88 -0.24 4.64 -1.36
C ILE A 88 1.09 4.63 -0.63
N PHE A 89 1.57 3.44 -0.28
CA PHE A 89 2.89 3.23 0.26
C PHE A 89 3.70 2.38 -0.71
N PHE A 90 4.92 2.79 -1.02
CA PHE A 90 5.88 2.01 -1.81
C PHE A 90 7.01 1.55 -0.91
N ALA A 91 7.29 0.24 -0.89
CA ALA A 91 8.44 -0.30 -0.15
C ALA A 91 9.76 0.12 -0.82
N GLU A 92 10.69 0.64 -0.01
CA GLU A 92 12.04 1.02 -0.42
C GLU A 92 13.05 0.52 0.64
N PRO A 93 13.23 -0.79 0.76
CA PRO A 93 14.16 -1.34 1.75
C PRO A 93 15.60 -1.08 1.34
N GLY A 94 16.43 -0.72 2.32
CA GLY A 94 17.84 -0.40 2.08
C GLY A 94 18.68 -1.58 1.59
N SER A 95 18.28 -2.81 1.88
CA SER A 95 18.93 -4.04 1.39
C SER A 95 17.92 -5.18 1.32
N ARG A 96 18.03 -6.01 0.28
CA ARG A 96 17.27 -7.25 0.17
C ARG A 96 17.98 -8.35 0.97
N ASP A 97 17.26 -9.02 1.85
CA ASP A 97 17.72 -10.26 2.45
C ASP A 97 17.48 -11.40 1.42
N PRO A 98 18.51 -12.13 0.98
CA PRO A 98 18.36 -13.22 0.02
C PRO A 98 17.49 -14.38 0.53
N GLU A 99 17.35 -14.52 1.85
CA GLU A 99 16.52 -15.55 2.47
C GLU A 99 15.05 -15.11 2.61
N ASP A 100 14.80 -13.79 2.55
CA ASP A 100 13.47 -13.20 2.58
C ASP A 100 13.03 -12.74 1.19
N PRO A 101 12.18 -13.51 0.50
CA PRO A 101 11.89 -13.27 -0.90
C PRO A 101 11.32 -11.87 -1.18
N SER A 102 10.45 -11.38 -0.30
CA SER A 102 9.70 -10.13 -0.45
C SER A 102 10.06 -9.14 0.67
N PHE A 103 9.68 -7.87 0.60
CA PHE A 103 10.09 -6.87 1.61
C PHE A 103 9.04 -6.69 2.72
N PHE A 104 7.77 -6.64 2.34
CA PHE A 104 6.62 -6.84 3.19
C PHE A 104 6.26 -8.32 3.18
N LEU A 105 6.84 -9.09 4.08
CA LEU A 105 6.62 -10.53 4.06
C LEU A 105 5.28 -10.89 4.71
N VAL A 106 4.31 -11.30 3.88
CA VAL A 106 3.19 -12.21 4.24
C VAL A 106 3.60 -13.62 3.85
N ASN A 107 3.26 -14.58 4.70
CA ASN A 107 3.43 -16.02 4.47
C ASN A 107 2.50 -16.54 3.36
N VAL A 108 2.70 -16.11 2.12
CA VAL A 108 2.17 -16.77 0.94
C VAL A 108 3.32 -17.59 0.37
N GLY A 109 3.12 -18.89 0.13
CA GLY A 109 4.11 -19.81 -0.43
C GLY A 109 4.52 -19.47 -1.88
N ALA A 110 4.97 -18.24 -2.09
CA ALA A 110 5.53 -17.74 -3.33
C ALA A 110 6.77 -18.56 -3.66
N MET A 111 6.79 -19.19 -4.83
CA MET A 111 7.97 -19.89 -5.30
C MET A 111 9.15 -18.90 -5.37
N PRO A 112 10.32 -19.22 -4.80
CA PRO A 112 11.50 -18.33 -4.83
C PRO A 112 11.86 -17.84 -6.23
N SER A 113 11.59 -18.65 -7.26
CA SER A 113 11.79 -18.28 -8.67
C SER A 113 10.85 -17.17 -9.15
N ALA A 114 9.58 -17.16 -8.73
CA ALA A 114 8.63 -16.10 -9.07
C ALA A 114 9.07 -14.79 -8.42
N VAL A 115 9.46 -14.86 -7.16
CA VAL A 115 9.97 -13.73 -6.41
C VAL A 115 11.23 -13.16 -7.07
N LYS A 116 12.20 -14.00 -7.39
CA LYS A 116 13.39 -13.58 -8.15
C LYS A 116 12.99 -12.88 -9.46
N HIS A 117 12.10 -13.49 -10.23
CA HIS A 117 11.66 -12.90 -11.50
C HIS A 117 11.05 -11.50 -11.32
N PHE A 118 10.18 -11.31 -10.32
CA PHE A 118 9.52 -10.02 -10.13
C PHE A 118 10.42 -8.95 -9.55
N PHE A 119 11.28 -9.29 -8.60
CA PHE A 119 12.10 -8.30 -7.88
C PHE A 119 13.48 -8.08 -8.48
N GLU A 120 14.13 -9.10 -9.04
CA GLU A 120 15.40 -8.96 -9.74
C GLU A 120 15.19 -8.67 -11.23
N ASP A 121 14.51 -9.56 -11.96
CA ASP A 121 14.46 -9.43 -13.43
C ASP A 121 13.57 -8.26 -13.88
N ARG A 122 12.56 -7.90 -13.07
CA ARG A 122 11.60 -6.83 -13.38
C ARG A 122 11.69 -5.62 -12.46
N GLU A 123 12.69 -5.58 -11.58
CA GLU A 123 12.92 -4.46 -10.66
C GLU A 123 11.64 -4.06 -9.88
N GLY A 124 10.84 -5.05 -9.52
CA GLY A 124 9.56 -4.84 -8.88
C GLY A 124 9.70 -4.33 -7.45
N ARG A 125 8.69 -3.60 -6.99
CA ARG A 125 8.57 -3.13 -5.61
C ARG A 125 7.19 -3.45 -5.06
N GLU A 126 7.12 -3.71 -3.77
CA GLU A 126 5.83 -3.90 -3.12
C GLU A 126 5.17 -2.57 -2.85
N PHE A 127 3.84 -2.61 -2.81
CA PHE A 127 3.04 -1.46 -2.47
C PHE A 127 1.78 -1.83 -1.70
N VAL A 128 1.28 -0.85 -0.95
CA VAL A 128 -0.04 -0.89 -0.33
C VAL A 128 -0.82 0.31 -0.83
N SER A 129 -1.99 0.10 -1.43
CA SER A 129 -2.92 1.17 -1.80
C SER A 129 -4.19 1.05 -0.98
N ILE A 130 -4.54 2.13 -0.27
CA ILE A 130 -5.68 2.22 0.63
C ILE A 130 -6.59 3.34 0.14
N PRO A 131 -7.69 3.02 -0.56
CA PRO A 131 -8.71 3.99 -0.93
C PRO A 131 -9.32 4.68 0.30
N ASP A 132 -9.71 5.94 0.16
CA ASP A 132 -10.29 6.75 1.23
C ASP A 132 -11.60 6.18 1.80
N ASP A 133 -12.42 5.58 0.94
CA ASP A 133 -13.70 4.94 1.29
C ASP A 133 -13.54 3.62 2.05
N GLU A 134 -12.34 3.05 2.08
CA GLU A 134 -12.02 1.85 2.86
C GLU A 134 -11.42 2.17 4.24
N ILE A 135 -11.05 3.42 4.50
CA ILE A 135 -10.48 3.82 5.80
C ILE A 135 -11.61 3.95 6.82
N LEU A 136 -11.60 3.04 7.80
CA LEU A 136 -12.56 3.02 8.89
C LEU A 136 -12.22 4.03 9.98
N ARG A 137 -10.93 4.10 10.32
CA ARG A 137 -10.43 4.93 11.42
C ARG A 137 -8.93 5.16 11.27
N ILE A 138 -8.47 6.33 11.70
CA ILE A 138 -7.05 6.61 11.90
C ILE A 138 -6.85 6.92 13.38
N THR A 139 -5.89 6.25 14.02
CA THR A 139 -5.46 6.55 15.38
C THR A 139 -4.00 6.91 15.40
N THR A 140 -3.67 7.91 16.21
CA THR A 140 -2.30 8.30 16.46
C THR A 140 -2.02 8.11 17.94
N ASP A 141 -0.96 7.36 18.22
CA ASP A 141 -0.38 7.23 19.55
C ASP A 141 1.12 7.61 19.49
N PRO A 142 1.82 7.69 20.63
CA PRO A 142 3.23 8.08 20.66
C PRO A 142 4.17 7.13 19.90
N GLU A 143 3.76 5.90 19.61
CA GLU A 143 4.59 4.91 18.93
C GLU A 143 4.32 4.86 17.42
N ALA A 144 3.07 5.06 16.99
CA ALA A 144 2.68 4.93 15.59
C ALA A 144 1.37 5.65 15.23
N VAL A 145 1.16 5.76 13.91
CA VAL A 145 -0.16 6.03 13.33
C VAL A 145 -0.71 4.73 12.78
N THR A 146 -1.91 4.33 13.21
CA THR A 146 -2.60 3.13 12.74
C THR A 146 -3.79 3.52 11.89
N VAL A 147 -3.83 3.01 10.66
CA VAL A 147 -4.95 3.13 9.73
C VAL A 147 -5.74 1.82 9.75
N SER A 148 -6.94 1.84 10.30
CA SER A 148 -7.88 0.72 10.26
C SER A 148 -8.65 0.75 8.94
N VAL A 149 -8.69 -0.38 8.23
CA VAL A 149 -9.19 -0.49 6.86
C VAL A 149 -10.19 -1.64 6.73
N SER A 150 -11.32 -1.43 6.06
CA SER A 150 -12.26 -2.50 5.69
C SER A 150 -11.85 -3.12 4.35
N ALA A 151 -10.92 -4.07 4.35
CA ALA A 151 -10.53 -4.72 3.10
C ALA A 151 -11.40 -5.96 2.84
N ALA A 152 -12.56 -5.75 2.21
CA ALA A 152 -13.48 -6.81 1.84
C ALA A 152 -12.91 -7.85 0.84
N GLY A 153 -11.74 -7.58 0.24
CA GLY A 153 -11.14 -8.39 -0.83
C GLY A 153 -9.90 -9.22 -0.45
N LEU A 154 -9.40 -9.14 0.79
CA LEU A 154 -8.15 -9.82 1.19
C LEU A 154 -8.36 -11.17 1.89
N ALA A 155 -9.61 -11.55 2.18
CA ALA A 155 -9.94 -12.83 2.81
C ALA A 155 -11.34 -13.32 2.42
N LEU A 156 -11.55 -14.63 2.55
CA LEU A 156 -12.69 -15.44 2.08
C LEU A 156 -14.08 -14.77 2.20
N PRO A 157 -15.02 -15.07 1.28
CA PRO A 157 -16.21 -14.27 0.95
C PRO A 157 -17.32 -14.07 2.03
N LYS A 158 -17.05 -14.17 3.34
CA LYS A 158 -18.12 -14.04 4.37
C LYS A 158 -17.78 -13.26 5.64
N GLU A 159 -16.55 -12.81 5.88
CA GLU A 159 -16.22 -12.00 7.06
C GLU A 159 -15.72 -10.61 6.64
N LYS A 160 -16.34 -9.56 7.20
CA LYS A 160 -15.80 -8.19 7.12
C LYS A 160 -14.58 -8.12 8.03
N LEU A 161 -13.44 -8.59 7.54
CA LEU A 161 -12.18 -8.51 8.27
C LEU A 161 -11.67 -7.07 8.19
N ALA A 162 -11.35 -6.51 9.35
CA ALA A 162 -10.65 -5.24 9.44
C ALA A 162 -9.14 -5.51 9.37
N TYR A 163 -8.40 -4.56 8.81
CA TYR A 163 -6.95 -4.61 8.71
C TYR A 163 -6.38 -3.38 9.38
N ALA A 164 -5.25 -3.51 10.06
CA ALA A 164 -4.55 -2.42 10.70
C ALA A 164 -3.21 -2.21 9.99
N VAL A 165 -3.05 -1.06 9.33
CA VAL A 165 -1.78 -0.62 8.74
C VAL A 165 -1.11 0.32 9.72
N ARG A 166 0.01 -0.11 10.32
CA ARG A 166 0.76 0.65 11.30
C ARG A 166 1.94 1.34 10.62
N LEU A 167 2.02 2.65 10.79
CA LEU A 167 2.97 3.55 10.14
C LEU A 167 3.81 4.29 11.19
N THR A 168 5.12 4.32 10.99
CA THR A 168 6.07 5.00 11.89
C THR A 168 7.09 5.84 11.11
N PRO A 169 7.69 6.88 11.71
CA PRO A 169 7.38 7.42 13.04
C PRO A 169 6.15 8.37 13.00
N PRO A 170 5.38 8.47 14.10
CA PRO A 170 4.09 9.16 14.10
C PRO A 170 4.17 10.68 13.91
N ASP A 171 5.28 11.30 14.32
CA ASP A 171 5.55 12.74 14.16
C ASP A 171 5.69 13.14 12.69
N ARG A 172 6.18 12.25 11.83
CA ARG A 172 6.29 12.47 10.38
C ARG A 172 5.02 12.06 9.63
N VAL A 173 4.43 10.93 10.03
CA VAL A 173 3.25 10.38 9.36
C VAL A 173 1.98 11.17 9.68
N GLY A 174 1.80 11.59 10.94
CA GLY A 174 0.60 12.29 11.41
C GLY A 174 0.21 13.50 10.56
N PRO A 175 1.13 14.45 10.28
CA PRO A 175 0.86 15.59 9.43
C PRO A 175 0.35 15.21 8.03
N VAL A 176 0.91 14.18 7.40
CA VAL A 176 0.51 13.70 6.06
C VAL A 176 -0.91 13.14 6.08
N LEU A 177 -1.37 12.59 7.20
CA LEU A 177 -2.68 11.94 7.33
C LEU A 177 -3.78 12.81 7.95
N SER A 178 -3.45 14.03 8.39
CA SER A 178 -4.30 14.89 9.22
C SER A 178 -5.69 15.23 8.66
N ASP A 179 -5.86 15.21 7.33
CA ASP A 179 -7.13 15.50 6.64
C ASP A 179 -7.79 14.26 6.00
N LEU A 180 -7.28 13.07 6.31
CA LEU A 180 -7.77 11.83 5.72
C LEU A 180 -8.95 11.28 6.56
N GLY A 181 -10.09 11.01 5.92
CA GLY A 181 -11.31 10.54 6.59
C GLY A 181 -12.26 11.64 7.07
N SER A 182 -11.87 12.92 7.03
CA SER A 182 -12.78 14.06 7.22
C SER A 182 -13.60 14.40 5.97
N SER A 183 -13.18 13.91 4.80
CA SER A 183 -13.82 14.15 3.49
C SER A 183 -15.04 13.26 3.21
N SER A 184 -15.29 12.19 3.98
CA SER A 184 -16.45 11.29 3.72
C SER A 184 -17.78 11.78 4.31
N ARG A 185 -17.85 13.04 4.78
CA ARG A 185 -19.08 13.67 5.34
C ARG A 185 -19.59 14.89 4.55
N ARG A 186 -19.42 14.93 3.23
CA ARG A 186 -20.13 15.91 2.37
C ARG A 186 -20.83 15.24 1.21
#